data_AF-A0A956LZM9-F1
#
_entry.id   AF-A0A956LZM9-F1
#
_cell.length_a   1.000
_cell.length_b   1.000
_cell.length_c   1.000
_cell.angle_alpha   90.00
_cell.angle_beta   90.00
_cell.angle_gamma   90.00
#
_symmetry.space_group_name_H-M   'P 1'
#
loop_
_entity.id
_entity.type
_entity.pdbx_description
1 polymer ?
#
loop_
_entity_poly.entity_id
_entity_poly.type
_entity_poly.pdbx_seq_one_letter_code
_entity_poly.pdbx_strand_id
1 'polypeptide(L)'
;KHEYDEADLSAWSRTRSHLSKIARWCRSRDLPFHLVVLPAGPQIEPIGEMRRRIVMLSGESGLIRSTRLQDETLDWCRTENVTGLDLLPVMRDHKARHPEEVLFYPIDQHLTPAGNRVAAEAVRDLLLAHSD
;
A
#
# COMPACT_ATOMS: atom_id res chain seq x y z
N LYS A 1 -6.82 17.60 -4.27
CA LYS A 1 -6.71 16.14 -4.03
C LYS A 1 -6.84 15.50 -5.39
N HIS A 2 -5.88 14.67 -5.79
CA HIS A 2 -6.06 13.90 -7.01
C HIS A 2 -6.95 12.69 -6.66
N GLU A 3 -8.03 12.53 -7.40
CA GLU A 3 -8.90 11.35 -7.33
C GLU A 3 -8.55 10.43 -8.49
N TYR A 4 -8.75 9.14 -8.30
CA TYR A 4 -8.54 8.15 -9.35
C TYR A 4 -9.51 8.40 -10.50
N ASP A 5 -8.99 8.42 -11.72
CA ASP A 5 -9.79 8.62 -12.93
C ASP A 5 -10.30 7.29 -13.52
N GLU A 6 -11.00 7.35 -14.65
CA GLU A 6 -11.51 6.15 -15.32
C GLU A 6 -10.40 5.20 -15.77
N ALA A 7 -9.24 5.73 -16.16
CA ALA A 7 -8.10 4.92 -16.58
C ALA A 7 -7.51 4.16 -15.38
N ASP A 8 -7.41 4.81 -14.21
CA ASP A 8 -7.01 4.17 -12.95
C ASP A 8 -7.96 3.03 -12.57
N LEU A 9 -9.28 3.27 -12.64
CA LEU A 9 -10.29 2.26 -12.33
C LEU A 9 -10.27 1.08 -13.32
N SER A 10 -10.03 1.36 -14.60
CA SER A 10 -9.84 0.34 -15.63
C SER A 10 -8.57 -0.47 -15.41
N ALA A 11 -7.46 0.19 -15.01
CA ALA A 11 -6.23 -0.47 -14.62
C ALA A 11 -6.43 -1.36 -13.37
N TRP A 12 -7.17 -0.88 -12.38
CA TRP A 12 -7.53 -1.66 -11.21
C TRP A 12 -8.37 -2.89 -11.56
N SER A 13 -9.39 -2.75 -12.41
CA SER A 13 -10.22 -3.89 -12.86
C SER A 13 -9.38 -5.01 -13.50
N ARG A 14 -8.38 -4.65 -14.31
CA ARG A 14 -7.42 -5.60 -14.88
C ARG A 14 -6.55 -6.24 -13.81
N THR A 15 -6.01 -5.43 -12.89
CA THR A 15 -5.21 -5.90 -11.74
C THR A 15 -5.99 -6.92 -10.92
N ARG A 16 -7.23 -6.61 -10.56
CA ARG A 16 -8.15 -7.50 -9.84
C ARG A 16 -8.34 -8.84 -10.54
N SER A 17 -8.54 -8.82 -11.86
CA SER A 17 -8.67 -10.05 -12.67
C SER A 17 -7.42 -10.94 -12.57
N HIS A 18 -6.23 -10.35 -12.58
CA HIS A 18 -4.98 -11.09 -12.42
C HIS A 18 -4.77 -11.59 -10.99
N LEU A 19 -5.09 -10.79 -9.97
CA LEU A 19 -5.03 -11.20 -8.57
C LEU A 19 -5.95 -12.40 -8.30
N SER A 20 -7.19 -12.40 -8.82
CA SER A 20 -8.10 -13.56 -8.71
C SER A 20 -7.58 -14.82 -9.43
N LYS A 21 -6.76 -14.67 -10.50
CA LYS A 21 -6.09 -15.82 -11.13
C LYS A 21 -4.98 -16.37 -10.24
N ILE A 22 -4.17 -15.50 -9.63
CA ILE A 22 -3.10 -15.88 -8.70
C ILE A 22 -3.69 -16.57 -7.46
N ALA A 23 -4.71 -15.98 -6.83
CA ALA A 23 -5.37 -16.53 -5.65
C ALA A 23 -5.93 -17.94 -5.91
N ARG A 24 -6.61 -18.14 -7.06
CA ARG A 24 -7.09 -19.48 -7.47
C ARG A 24 -5.95 -20.46 -7.72
N TRP A 25 -4.86 -20.01 -8.35
CA TRP A 25 -3.70 -20.85 -8.61
C TRP A 25 -2.99 -21.31 -7.34
N CYS A 26 -2.84 -20.42 -6.34
CA CYS A 26 -2.27 -20.74 -5.03
C CYS A 26 -3.18 -21.74 -4.29
N ARG A 27 -4.50 -21.47 -4.26
CA ARG A 27 -5.48 -22.34 -3.63
C ARG A 27 -5.51 -23.74 -4.24
N SER A 28 -5.34 -23.87 -5.55
CA SER A 28 -5.31 -25.19 -6.22
C SER A 28 -4.04 -26.00 -5.91
N ARG A 29 -3.11 -25.45 -5.12
CA ARG A 29 -1.82 -26.04 -4.73
C ARG A 29 -1.65 -26.06 -3.22
N ASP A 30 -2.70 -25.75 -2.48
CA ASP A 30 -2.67 -25.60 -1.02
C ASP A 30 -1.57 -24.62 -0.55
N LEU A 31 -1.33 -23.57 -1.35
CA LEU A 31 -0.39 -22.50 -1.01
C LEU A 31 -1.15 -21.32 -0.41
N PRO A 32 -0.75 -20.81 0.76
CA PRO A 32 -1.30 -19.57 1.29
C PRO A 32 -0.91 -18.40 0.39
N PHE A 33 -1.87 -17.49 0.16
CA PHE A 33 -1.65 -16.26 -0.58
C PHE A 33 -2.08 -15.09 0.30
N HIS A 34 -1.13 -14.21 0.59
CA HIS A 34 -1.35 -12.99 1.37
C HIS A 34 -1.06 -11.78 0.47
N LEU A 35 -1.86 -10.73 0.60
CA LEU A 35 -1.65 -9.48 -0.12
C LEU A 35 -1.34 -8.34 0.86
N VAL A 36 -0.21 -7.67 0.65
CA VAL A 36 0.21 -6.53 1.47
C VAL A 36 0.03 -5.25 0.67
N VAL A 37 -0.77 -4.31 1.20
CA VAL A 37 -1.06 -3.02 0.57
C VAL A 37 -0.17 -1.96 1.20
N LEU A 38 0.79 -1.45 0.42
CA LEU A 38 1.68 -0.37 0.83
C LEU A 38 1.00 1.00 0.64
N PRO A 39 1.08 1.92 1.62
CA PRO A 39 0.65 3.29 1.41
C PRO A 39 1.65 4.06 0.53
N ALA A 40 1.17 5.13 -0.09
CA ALA A 40 2.02 6.13 -0.70
C ALA A 40 2.59 7.08 0.37
N GLY A 41 3.85 7.52 0.19
CA GLY A 41 4.50 8.45 1.12
C GLY A 41 3.66 9.70 1.50
N PRO A 42 2.95 10.36 0.57
CA PRO A 42 2.06 11.49 0.87
C PRO A 42 0.89 11.21 1.83
N GLN A 43 0.59 9.95 2.11
CA GLN A 43 -0.43 9.51 3.08
C GLN A 43 0.10 9.38 4.52
N ILE A 44 1.43 9.37 4.67
CA ILE A 44 2.17 9.20 5.93
C ILE A 44 2.96 10.46 6.28
N GLU A 45 3.78 10.96 5.36
CA GLU A 45 4.71 12.06 5.60
C GLU A 45 4.10 13.42 5.22
N PRO A 46 4.45 14.49 5.95
CA PRO A 46 4.08 15.84 5.56
C PRO A 46 4.72 16.19 4.20
N ILE A 47 3.93 16.81 3.33
CA ILE A 47 4.40 17.16 1.99
C ILE A 47 5.09 18.53 2.05
N GLY A 48 6.42 18.49 2.13
CA GLY A 48 7.28 19.66 1.99
C GLY A 48 7.15 20.34 0.62
N GLU A 49 7.53 21.61 0.55
CA GLU A 49 7.42 22.44 -0.66
C GLU A 49 8.20 21.86 -1.85
N MET A 50 9.40 21.31 -1.60
CA MET A 50 10.24 20.69 -2.62
C MET A 50 9.53 19.51 -3.31
N ARG A 51 8.88 18.62 -2.55
CA ARG A 51 8.13 17.49 -3.13
C ARG A 51 6.93 17.95 -3.96
N ARG A 52 6.26 19.04 -3.55
CA ARG A 52 5.17 19.63 -4.36
C ARG A 52 5.70 20.14 -5.70
N ARG A 53 6.86 20.81 -5.70
CA ARG A 53 7.49 21.29 -6.93
C ARG A 53 7.91 20.13 -7.85
N ILE A 54 8.49 19.07 -7.30
CA ILE A 54 8.85 17.87 -8.08
C ILE A 54 7.63 17.26 -8.75
N VAL A 55 6.53 17.05 -8.01
CA VAL A 55 5.29 16.48 -8.57
C VAL A 55 4.67 17.38 -9.64
N MET A 56 4.70 18.71 -9.45
CA MET A 56 4.25 19.63 -10.49
C MET A 56 5.09 19.56 -11.78
N LEU A 57 6.39 19.31 -11.65
CA LEU A 57 7.32 19.26 -12.79
C LEU A 57 7.34 17.89 -13.48
N SER A 58 7.08 16.79 -12.76
CA SER A 58 7.09 15.44 -13.32
C SER A 58 5.85 15.13 -14.16
N GLY A 59 4.80 15.96 -14.07
CA GLY A 59 3.52 15.67 -14.73
C GLY A 59 2.80 14.45 -14.14
N GLU A 60 3.30 13.89 -13.02
CA GLU A 60 2.59 12.85 -12.29
C GLU A 60 1.25 13.39 -11.81
N SER A 61 0.24 12.53 -11.89
CA SER A 61 -1.16 12.78 -11.55
C SER A 61 -1.33 13.07 -10.05
N GLY A 62 -0.86 14.24 -9.62
CA GLY A 62 -0.96 14.77 -8.26
C GLY A 62 -0.45 13.87 -7.13
N LEU A 63 -0.57 14.39 -5.91
CA LEU A 63 -0.24 13.66 -4.70
C LEU A 63 -1.46 12.80 -4.32
N ILE A 64 -1.40 11.50 -4.63
CA ILE A 64 -2.44 10.55 -4.24
C ILE A 64 -2.48 10.46 -2.72
N ARG A 65 -3.56 10.99 -2.16
CA ARG A 65 -3.88 10.89 -0.72
C ARG A 65 -5.14 10.05 -0.45
N SER A 66 -5.82 9.66 -1.52
CA SER A 66 -7.05 8.86 -1.45
C SER A 66 -6.71 7.42 -1.07
N THR A 67 -7.53 6.82 -0.22
CA THR A 67 -7.46 5.39 0.13
C THR A 67 -8.30 4.51 -0.79
N ARG A 68 -9.07 5.09 -1.73
CA ARG A 68 -10.09 4.36 -2.49
C ARG A 68 -9.59 3.04 -3.11
N LEU A 69 -8.50 3.03 -3.86
CA LEU A 69 -7.99 1.77 -4.44
C LEU A 69 -7.41 0.82 -3.40
N GLN A 70 -6.92 1.33 -2.25
CA GLN A 70 -6.51 0.49 -1.13
C GLN A 70 -7.74 -0.19 -0.53
N ASP A 71 -8.82 0.57 -0.29
CA ASP A 71 -10.09 0.06 0.21
C ASP A 71 -10.67 -0.98 -0.76
N GLU A 72 -10.71 -0.69 -2.07
CA GLU A 72 -11.16 -1.64 -3.10
C GLU A 72 -10.28 -2.91 -3.15
N THR A 73 -8.97 -2.80 -2.87
CA THR A 73 -8.06 -3.94 -2.78
C THR A 73 -8.35 -4.82 -1.57
N LEU A 74 -8.63 -4.21 -0.42
CA LEU A 74 -8.98 -4.93 0.81
C LEU A 74 -10.37 -5.58 0.71
N ASP A 75 -11.32 -4.91 0.06
CA ASP A 75 -12.65 -5.47 -0.26
C ASP A 75 -12.53 -6.71 -1.15
N TRP A 76 -11.65 -6.64 -2.15
CA TRP A 76 -11.33 -7.79 -2.99
C TRP A 76 -10.72 -8.94 -2.18
N CYS A 77 -9.77 -8.64 -1.28
CA CYS A 77 -9.16 -9.65 -0.40
C CYS A 77 -10.22 -10.39 0.41
N ARG A 78 -11.16 -9.66 1.02
CA ARG A 78 -12.28 -10.24 1.77
C ARG A 78 -13.18 -11.12 0.89
N THR A 79 -13.48 -10.67 -0.32
CA THR A 79 -14.34 -11.40 -1.27
C THR A 79 -13.70 -12.71 -1.75
N GLU A 80 -12.40 -12.71 -2.01
CA GLU A 80 -11.67 -13.90 -2.49
C GLU A 80 -11.15 -14.79 -1.36
N ASN A 81 -11.45 -14.43 -0.10
CA ASN A 81 -10.93 -15.10 1.09
C ASN A 81 -9.38 -15.19 1.07
N VAL A 82 -8.76 -14.07 0.72
CA VAL A 82 -7.32 -13.82 0.73
C VAL A 82 -7.03 -12.93 1.93
N THR A 83 -6.01 -13.26 2.72
CA THR A 83 -5.62 -12.42 3.84
C THR A 83 -4.94 -11.15 3.32
N GLY A 84 -5.57 -10.00 3.53
CA GLY A 84 -5.04 -8.68 3.19
C GLY A 84 -4.46 -7.95 4.40
N LEU A 85 -3.29 -7.33 4.25
CA LEU A 85 -2.68 -6.45 5.25
C LEU A 85 -2.59 -5.02 4.71
N ASP A 86 -3.27 -4.09 5.37
CA ASP A 86 -3.12 -2.65 5.10
C ASP A 86 -2.03 -2.06 5.98
N LEU A 87 -0.95 -1.58 5.36
CA LEU A 87 0.16 -0.95 6.07
C LEU A 87 -0.09 0.53 6.39
N LEU A 88 -1.11 1.17 5.82
CA LEU A 88 -1.43 2.58 6.10
C LEU A 88 -1.69 2.84 7.59
N PRO A 89 -2.62 2.16 8.28
CA PRO A 89 -2.86 2.39 9.71
C PRO A 89 -1.64 2.05 10.56
N VAL A 90 -0.90 0.99 10.22
CA VAL A 90 0.31 0.57 10.94
C VAL A 90 1.40 1.65 10.88
N MET A 91 1.69 2.15 9.68
CA MET A 91 2.70 3.20 9.50
C MET A 91 2.27 4.53 10.10
N ARG A 92 0.98 4.87 10.06
CA ARG A 92 0.45 6.08 10.72
C ARG A 92 0.59 6.02 12.23
N ASP A 93 0.24 4.89 12.84
CA ASP A 93 0.40 4.68 14.27
C ASP A 93 1.87 4.78 14.70
N HIS A 94 2.77 4.12 13.96
CA HIS A 94 4.21 4.24 14.19
C HIS A 94 4.70 5.68 14.09
N LYS A 95 4.31 6.40 13.03
CA LYS A 95 4.69 7.80 12.83
C LYS A 95 4.14 8.71 13.94
N ALA A 96 2.95 8.44 14.47
CA ALA A 96 2.39 9.19 15.59
C ALA A 96 3.19 8.99 16.88
N ARG A 97 3.72 7.78 17.10
CA ARG A 97 4.57 7.44 18.27
C ARG A 97 6.04 7.88 18.10
N HIS A 98 6.52 7.99 16.86
CA HIS A 98 7.90 8.31 16.50
C HIS A 98 7.94 9.42 15.42
N PRO A 99 7.52 10.66 15.75
CA PRO A 99 7.37 11.73 14.76
C PRO A 99 8.68 12.12 14.06
N GLU A 100 9.82 11.88 14.70
CA GLU A 100 11.17 12.12 14.18
C GLU A 100 11.63 11.09 13.14
N GLU A 101 11.08 9.88 13.15
CA GLU A 101 11.43 8.85 12.17
C GLU A 101 10.81 9.18 10.81
N VAL A 102 11.64 9.23 9.77
CA VAL A 102 11.20 9.42 8.39
C VAL A 102 10.99 8.04 7.76
N LEU A 103 9.76 7.71 7.39
CA LEU A 103 9.38 6.39 6.85
C LEU A 103 9.48 6.33 5.32
N PHE A 104 9.39 7.47 4.63
CA PHE A 104 9.58 7.59 3.19
C PHE A 104 10.62 8.67 2.87
N TYR A 105 11.43 8.45 1.83
CA TYR A 105 12.37 9.46 1.41
C TYR A 105 11.65 10.76 0.96
N PRO A 106 12.19 11.97 1.24
CA PRO A 106 11.49 13.22 0.92
C PRO A 106 11.25 13.48 -0.57
N ILE A 107 12.13 12.97 -1.43
CA ILE A 107 12.11 13.18 -2.89
C ILE A 107 11.96 11.88 -3.69
N ASP A 108 11.76 10.77 -3.00
CA ASP A 108 11.71 9.43 -3.58
C ASP A 108 10.47 8.70 -3.03
N GLN A 109 9.83 7.87 -3.85
CA GLN A 109 8.56 7.24 -3.50
C GLN A 109 8.73 5.98 -2.61
N HIS A 110 9.96 5.52 -2.40
CA HIS A 110 10.28 4.33 -1.62
C HIS A 110 10.37 4.62 -0.11
N LEU A 111 10.23 3.53 0.65
CA LEU A 111 10.46 3.51 2.08
C LEU A 111 11.94 3.71 2.42
N THR A 112 12.20 4.39 3.54
CA THR A 112 13.52 4.39 4.18
C THR A 112 13.80 3.05 4.87
N PRO A 113 14.99 2.80 5.43
CA PRO A 113 15.22 1.62 6.28
C PRO A 113 14.26 1.55 7.47
N ALA A 114 13.91 2.68 8.09
CA ALA A 114 12.92 2.73 9.17
C ALA A 114 11.53 2.32 8.67
N GLY A 115 11.09 2.85 7.53
CA GLY A 115 9.81 2.45 6.91
C GLY A 115 9.76 0.97 6.53
N ASN A 116 10.85 0.43 5.97
CA ASN A 116 10.96 -0.99 5.65
C ASN A 116 10.91 -1.86 6.90
N ARG A 117 11.55 -1.44 8.00
CA ARG A 117 11.48 -2.17 9.28
C ARG A 117 10.04 -2.28 9.79
N VAL A 118 9.29 -1.17 9.81
CA VAL A 118 7.88 -1.16 10.24
C VAL A 118 7.03 -2.08 9.35
N ALA A 119 7.22 -2.02 8.03
CA ALA A 119 6.53 -2.91 7.10
C ALA A 119 6.88 -4.39 7.35
N ALA A 120 8.17 -4.70 7.52
CA ALA A 120 8.65 -6.06 7.73
C ALA A 120 8.15 -6.66 9.06
N GLU A 121 8.11 -5.87 10.14
CA GLU A 121 7.56 -6.30 11.42
C GLU A 121 6.08 -6.67 11.28
N ALA A 122 5.28 -5.84 10.61
CA ALA A 122 3.85 -6.12 10.38
C ALA A 122 3.62 -7.35 9.49
N VAL A 123 4.44 -7.52 8.44
CA VAL A 123 4.39 -8.70 7.56
C VAL A 123 4.82 -9.95 8.31
N ARG A 124 5.85 -9.89 9.15
CA ARG A 124 6.26 -11.00 10.00
C ARG A 124 5.12 -11.43 10.91
N ASP A 125 4.48 -10.49 11.59
CA ASP A 125 3.40 -10.79 12.53
C ASP A 125 2.19 -11.41 11.81
N LEU A 126 1.89 -10.94 10.59
CA LEU A 126 0.91 -11.57 9.72
C LEU A 126 1.25 -13.04 9.42
N LEU A 127 2.48 -13.32 8.99
CA LEU A 127 2.91 -14.67 8.64
C LEU A 127 2.89 -15.61 9.86
N LEU A 128 3.34 -15.12 11.02
CA LEU A 128 3.31 -15.90 12.27
C LEU A 128 1.88 -16.27 12.70
N ALA A 129 0.91 -15.37 12.49
CA ALA A 129 -0.50 -15.64 12.78
C ALA A 129 -1.17 -16.68 11.86
N HIS A 130 -0.48 -17.11 10.79
CA HIS A 130 -1.00 -18.05 9.78
C HIS A 130 -0.03 -19.24 9.53
N SER A 131 0.86 -19.53 10.46
CA SER A 131 1.87 -20.61 10.35
C SER A 131 1.44 -21.96 10.95
N ASP A 132 0.13 -22.17 11.15
CA ASP A 132 -0.45 -23.46 11.59
C ASP A 132 -0.58 -24.47 10.44
#